data_AF-A0A501QDE6-F1
#
_entry.id   AF-A0A501QDE6-F1
#
_cell.length_a   1.000
_cell.length_b   1.000
_cell.length_c   1.000
_cell.angle_alpha   90.00
_cell.angle_beta   90.00
_cell.angle_gamma   90.00
#
_symmetry.space_group_name_H-M   'P 1'
#
loop_
_entity.id
_entity.type
_entity.pdbx_description
1 polymer ?
#
loop_
_entity_poly.entity_id
_entity_poly.type
_entity_poly.pdbx_seq_one_letter_code
_entity_poly.pdbx_strand_id
1 'polypeptide(L)'
;MKKILLVMLLAMSATSHAQLSAFINGKAIKEGASVSKNDLASLQVGFKNPKKVTIISGVSVLYVQLLDANKKNIQTFYLQKDGYVAIDDFFKSNTPTKKFKVFGEDGFLGDGNTLDWTLSSAVGQETQKTIQVKVGLYVAEETGYRQYGQRVNLLEPMTFNVPIWDAKNVTMPFLELAIDKTNIAGDMDTKQNGMLGREGTEIGYQLSEKGKIWYTAFALNSDKYPGLNAKEVADDFIHAGTYYANYNQMNDKRPFKDYDIGKYTLPWDHINNLLDSKNRLSKLSYRVNKAVKNSNLMNMFETVTINGMKGYAFKTNTDEREHINATDWTPKGNFVIYILEHPTNPKLTLIISSSVKNNGNTLEETDALLQTFINSIKK
;
A
#
# COMPACT_ATOMS: atom_id res chain seq x y z
N MET A 1 -47.55 6.59 -48.99
CA MET A 1 -47.22 7.29 -47.74
C MET A 1 -46.39 6.46 -46.72
N LYS A 2 -46.05 5.19 -46.97
CA LYS A 2 -45.24 4.37 -46.03
C LYS A 2 -43.70 4.49 -46.16
N LYS A 3 -43.18 5.15 -47.21
CA LYS A 3 -41.73 5.32 -47.42
C LYS A 3 -41.15 6.61 -46.82
N ILE A 4 -41.99 7.60 -46.49
CA ILE A 4 -41.55 8.89 -45.91
C ILE A 4 -41.31 8.75 -44.39
N LEU A 5 -42.06 7.86 -43.71
CA LEU A 5 -41.90 7.63 -42.27
C LEU A 5 -40.56 6.94 -41.92
N LEU A 6 -40.03 6.10 -42.82
CA LEU A 6 -38.76 5.40 -42.59
C LEU A 6 -37.54 6.33 -42.72
N VAL A 7 -37.63 7.35 -43.60
CA VAL A 7 -36.58 8.36 -43.77
C VAL A 7 -36.58 9.36 -42.61
N MET A 8 -37.75 9.66 -42.02
CA MET A 8 -37.82 10.46 -40.78
C MET A 8 -37.38 9.70 -39.53
N LEU A 9 -37.62 8.38 -39.42
CA LEU A 9 -37.06 7.57 -38.33
C LEU A 9 -35.54 7.36 -38.45
N LEU A 10 -35.00 7.26 -39.67
CA LEU A 10 -33.55 7.20 -39.91
C LEU A 10 -32.86 8.56 -39.78
N ALA A 11 -33.59 9.68 -39.89
CA ALA A 11 -33.06 11.01 -39.64
C ALA A 11 -32.96 11.36 -38.14
N MET A 12 -33.61 10.59 -37.25
CA MET A 12 -33.50 10.79 -35.80
C MET A 12 -32.32 10.06 -35.14
N SER A 13 -31.55 9.23 -35.87
CA SER A 13 -30.35 8.56 -35.33
C SER A 13 -29.03 9.30 -35.59
N ALA A 14 -29.08 10.51 -36.14
CA ALA A 14 -27.88 11.33 -36.42
C ALA A 14 -27.71 12.54 -35.48
N THR A 15 -28.45 12.64 -34.36
CA THR A 15 -28.02 13.53 -33.27
C THR A 15 -26.85 12.86 -32.57
N SER A 16 -25.65 13.11 -33.09
CA SER A 16 -24.42 12.70 -32.47
C SER A 16 -24.29 13.44 -31.12
N HIS A 17 -24.84 12.87 -30.05
CA HIS A 17 -24.74 13.46 -28.73
C HIS A 17 -23.26 13.63 -28.36
N ALA A 18 -22.96 14.72 -27.64
CA ALA A 18 -21.64 14.92 -27.08
C ALA A 18 -21.31 13.80 -26.12
N GLN A 19 -20.13 13.22 -26.28
CA GLN A 19 -19.65 12.12 -25.47
C GLN A 19 -18.22 12.41 -25.05
N LEU A 20 -17.89 11.99 -23.83
CA LEU A 20 -16.49 11.88 -23.42
C LEU A 20 -15.83 10.77 -24.23
N SER A 21 -14.54 10.96 -24.52
CA SER A 21 -13.71 9.95 -25.15
C SER A 21 -12.37 9.87 -24.42
N ALA A 22 -11.88 8.66 -24.26
CA ALA A 22 -10.58 8.38 -23.66
C ALA A 22 -9.68 7.71 -24.68
N PHE A 23 -8.39 8.01 -24.59
CA PHE A 23 -7.37 7.47 -25.48
C PHE A 23 -6.19 6.97 -24.65
N ILE A 24 -5.68 5.79 -25.00
CA ILE A 24 -4.47 5.21 -24.44
C ILE A 24 -3.52 4.95 -25.59
N ASN A 25 -2.28 5.42 -25.47
CA ASN A 25 -1.27 5.36 -26.54
C ASN A 25 -1.82 5.89 -27.87
N GLY A 26 -2.62 6.96 -27.79
CA GLY A 26 -3.29 7.59 -28.93
C GLY A 26 -4.54 6.87 -29.48
N LYS A 27 -4.86 5.65 -29.03
CA LYS A 27 -5.98 4.83 -29.51
C LYS A 27 -7.22 5.00 -28.62
N ALA A 28 -8.40 5.13 -29.24
CA ALA A 28 -9.65 5.30 -28.52
C ALA A 28 -10.04 4.06 -27.71
N ILE A 29 -10.50 4.28 -26.47
CA ILE A 29 -10.99 3.23 -25.56
C ILE A 29 -12.53 3.21 -25.62
N LYS A 30 -13.11 2.02 -25.54
CA LYS A 30 -14.56 1.85 -25.41
C LYS A 30 -14.97 1.79 -23.93
N GLU A 31 -16.21 2.17 -23.66
CA GLU A 31 -16.84 1.97 -22.36
C GLU A 31 -16.68 0.52 -21.88
N GLY A 32 -16.31 0.34 -20.61
CA GLY A 32 -16.11 -0.96 -19.97
C GLY A 32 -14.86 -1.74 -20.38
N ALA A 33 -14.06 -1.23 -21.34
CA ALA A 33 -12.86 -1.92 -21.80
C ALA A 33 -11.84 -2.14 -20.66
N SER A 34 -10.96 -3.12 -20.82
CA SER A 34 -9.82 -3.32 -19.92
C SER A 34 -8.53 -2.80 -20.57
N VAL A 35 -7.75 -2.05 -19.81
CA VAL A 35 -6.49 -1.42 -20.24
C VAL A 35 -5.37 -1.85 -19.31
N SER A 36 -4.18 -2.06 -19.86
CA SER A 36 -2.98 -2.35 -19.06
C SER A 36 -2.63 -1.19 -18.13
N LYS A 37 -2.30 -1.47 -16.86
CA LYS A 37 -1.83 -0.45 -15.92
C LYS A 37 -0.59 0.30 -16.41
N ASN A 38 0.28 -0.38 -17.17
CA ASN A 38 1.52 0.22 -17.70
C ASN A 38 1.23 1.26 -18.80
N ASP A 39 0.10 1.14 -19.49
CA ASP A 39 -0.30 2.08 -20.53
C ASP A 39 -1.08 3.27 -19.96
N LEU A 40 -1.54 3.21 -18.71
CA LEU A 40 -2.44 4.21 -18.11
C LEU A 40 -1.81 5.61 -18.05
N ALA A 41 -0.49 5.70 -17.90
CA ALA A 41 0.23 6.98 -17.92
C ALA A 41 0.03 7.77 -19.24
N SER A 42 -0.28 7.08 -20.34
CA SER A 42 -0.56 7.69 -21.65
C SER A 42 -2.00 8.20 -21.80
N LEU A 43 -2.82 8.11 -20.75
CA LEU A 43 -4.23 8.48 -20.82
C LEU A 43 -4.41 9.93 -21.25
N GLN A 44 -5.19 10.09 -22.30
CA GLN A 44 -5.71 11.37 -22.73
C GLN A 44 -7.23 11.33 -22.77
N VAL A 45 -7.86 12.43 -22.39
CA VAL A 45 -9.32 12.59 -22.44
C VAL A 45 -9.69 13.68 -23.43
N GLY A 46 -10.79 13.52 -24.12
CA GLY A 46 -11.27 14.45 -25.12
C GLY A 46 -12.77 14.33 -25.30
N PHE A 47 -13.30 15.00 -26.31
CA PHE A 47 -14.72 15.08 -26.56
C PHE A 47 -15.04 14.65 -27.98
N LYS A 48 -16.05 13.80 -28.12
CA LYS A 48 -16.62 13.42 -29.40
C LYS A 48 -17.95 14.16 -29.58
N ASN A 49 -18.10 14.88 -30.68
CA ASN A 49 -19.32 15.64 -31.03
C ASN A 49 -19.76 16.66 -29.96
N PRO A 50 -18.89 17.58 -29.52
CA PRO A 50 -19.18 18.49 -28.41
C PRO A 50 -20.50 19.25 -28.62
N LYS A 51 -21.37 19.24 -27.61
CA LYS A 51 -22.65 19.94 -27.62
C LYS A 51 -22.36 21.39 -27.28
N LYS A 52 -22.96 22.32 -28.01
CA LYS A 52 -22.99 23.72 -27.58
C LYS A 52 -23.85 23.80 -26.32
N VAL A 53 -23.22 24.04 -25.18
CA VAL A 53 -23.89 24.23 -23.89
C VAL A 53 -23.96 25.73 -23.62
N THR A 54 -25.13 26.22 -23.22
CA THR A 54 -25.32 27.63 -22.88
C THR A 54 -24.83 27.90 -21.45
N ILE A 55 -24.21 29.06 -21.26
CA ILE A 55 -23.39 29.45 -20.11
C ILE A 55 -24.16 29.43 -18.78
N ILE A 56 -23.51 28.88 -17.75
CA ILE A 56 -23.84 29.04 -16.32
C ILE A 56 -22.62 29.70 -15.68
N SER A 57 -22.84 30.72 -14.83
CA SER A 57 -21.78 31.29 -13.98
C SER A 57 -21.37 30.27 -12.94
N GLY A 58 -20.11 29.84 -12.90
CA GLY A 58 -19.68 28.83 -11.93
C GLY A 58 -18.36 28.18 -12.26
N VAL A 59 -18.21 26.93 -11.84
CA VAL A 59 -17.03 26.09 -12.11
C VAL A 59 -17.38 24.97 -13.09
N SER A 60 -16.45 24.68 -14.00
CA SER A 60 -16.48 23.49 -14.85
C SER A 60 -15.25 22.64 -14.56
N VAL A 61 -15.47 21.34 -14.31
CA VAL A 61 -14.40 20.41 -13.91
C VAL A 61 -14.44 19.17 -14.77
N LEU A 62 -13.41 19.00 -15.59
CA LEU A 62 -13.09 17.74 -16.27
C LEU A 62 -12.25 16.90 -15.32
N TYR A 63 -12.73 15.70 -14.99
CA TYR A 63 -12.09 14.86 -13.98
C TYR A 63 -11.85 13.43 -14.47
N VAL A 64 -10.86 12.79 -13.87
CA VAL A 64 -10.58 11.37 -13.93
C VAL A 64 -10.49 10.86 -12.49
N GLN A 65 -11.41 9.97 -12.13
CA GLN A 65 -11.44 9.29 -10.84
C GLN A 65 -10.93 7.86 -10.98
N LEU A 66 -10.08 7.45 -10.05
CA LEU A 66 -9.68 6.08 -9.85
C LEU A 66 -10.54 5.50 -8.72
N LEU A 67 -11.34 4.49 -9.01
CA LEU A 67 -12.30 3.90 -8.08
C LEU A 67 -11.93 2.46 -7.75
N ASP A 68 -12.17 2.06 -6.50
CA ASP A 68 -12.05 0.66 -6.06
C ASP A 68 -13.25 -0.20 -6.51
N ALA A 69 -13.21 -1.49 -6.20
CA ALA A 69 -14.31 -2.42 -6.48
C ALA A 69 -15.65 -2.02 -5.83
N ASN A 70 -15.61 -1.27 -4.73
CA ASN A 70 -16.79 -0.75 -4.02
C ASN A 70 -17.23 0.63 -4.51
N LYS A 71 -16.65 1.13 -5.62
CA LYS A 71 -16.88 2.47 -6.18
C LYS A 71 -16.48 3.61 -5.27
N LYS A 72 -15.62 3.35 -4.27
CA LYS A 72 -15.03 4.39 -3.45
C LYS A 72 -13.90 5.05 -4.23
N ASN A 73 -13.79 6.37 -4.08
CA ASN A 73 -12.73 7.15 -4.71
C ASN A 73 -11.38 6.85 -4.04
N ILE A 74 -10.43 6.38 -4.85
CA ILE A 74 -9.04 6.19 -4.46
C ILE A 74 -8.27 7.49 -4.69
N GLN A 75 -8.46 8.09 -5.88
CA GLN A 75 -7.79 9.33 -6.25
C GLN A 75 -8.56 10.06 -7.36
N THR A 76 -8.62 11.40 -7.26
CA THR A 76 -9.16 12.26 -8.32
C THR A 76 -8.03 13.06 -8.96
N PHE A 77 -8.06 13.11 -10.29
CA PHE A 77 -7.30 14.05 -11.10
C PHE A 77 -8.29 14.97 -11.80
N TYR A 78 -8.03 16.27 -11.86
CA TYR A 78 -8.95 17.22 -12.47
C TYR A 78 -8.25 18.39 -13.17
N LEU A 79 -8.96 18.93 -14.14
CA LEU A 79 -8.71 20.24 -14.73
C LEU A 79 -9.94 21.10 -14.46
N GLN A 80 -9.73 22.22 -13.77
CA GLN A 80 -10.79 23.15 -13.39
C GLN A 80 -10.70 24.45 -14.19
N LYS A 81 -11.86 24.97 -14.56
CA LYS A 81 -12.04 26.32 -15.11
C LYS A 81 -13.14 27.03 -14.33
N ASP A 82 -12.94 28.30 -14.03
CA ASP A 82 -13.86 29.13 -13.24
C ASP A 82 -14.41 30.30 -14.07
N GLY A 83 -15.61 30.76 -13.71
CA GLY A 83 -16.23 31.99 -14.22
C GLY A 83 -17.22 31.79 -15.38
N TYR A 84 -17.72 32.90 -15.90
CA TYR A 84 -18.78 32.99 -16.92
C TYR A 84 -18.43 32.37 -18.28
N VAL A 85 -17.18 31.96 -18.51
CA VAL A 85 -16.75 31.29 -19.73
C VAL A 85 -16.17 29.89 -19.46
N ALA A 86 -16.21 29.38 -18.23
CA ALA A 86 -15.57 28.13 -17.84
C ALA A 86 -15.96 26.92 -18.73
N ILE A 87 -17.25 26.80 -19.01
CA ILE A 87 -17.82 25.76 -19.89
C ILE A 87 -17.36 25.99 -21.32
N ASP A 88 -17.49 27.24 -21.78
CA ASP A 88 -17.15 27.64 -23.13
C ASP A 88 -15.65 27.47 -23.41
N ASP A 89 -14.77 27.66 -22.43
CA ASP A 89 -13.33 27.46 -22.57
C ASP A 89 -12.97 25.98 -22.82
N PHE A 90 -13.66 25.05 -22.16
CA PHE A 90 -13.52 23.63 -22.47
C PHE A 90 -14.02 23.32 -23.88
N PHE A 91 -15.18 23.85 -24.30
CA PHE A 91 -15.79 23.46 -25.57
C PHE A 91 -15.33 24.26 -26.81
N LYS A 92 -15.02 25.57 -26.69
CA LYS A 92 -14.53 26.45 -27.78
C LYS A 92 -13.07 26.21 -28.12
N SER A 93 -12.25 25.88 -27.13
CA SER A 93 -10.83 25.55 -27.38
C SER A 93 -10.63 24.11 -27.87
N ASN A 94 -11.70 23.32 -27.97
CA ASN A 94 -11.72 21.95 -28.48
C ASN A 94 -12.08 21.92 -29.97
N THR A 95 -11.06 21.93 -30.82
CA THR A 95 -11.20 21.23 -32.10
C THR A 95 -11.53 19.76 -31.82
N PRO A 96 -12.23 19.03 -32.72
CA PRO A 96 -12.55 17.60 -32.56
C PRO A 96 -11.33 16.69 -32.28
N THR A 97 -10.13 17.23 -32.39
CA THR A 97 -8.83 16.58 -32.21
C THR A 97 -8.14 16.89 -30.88
N LYS A 98 -8.63 17.86 -30.09
CA LYS A 98 -7.95 18.25 -28.84
C LYS A 98 -8.13 17.16 -27.78
N LYS A 99 -7.00 16.72 -27.24
CA LYS A 99 -6.88 15.70 -26.20
C LYS A 99 -6.12 16.30 -25.04
N PHE A 100 -6.67 16.19 -23.84
CA PHE A 100 -6.04 16.61 -22.61
C PHE A 100 -5.29 15.44 -22.02
N LYS A 101 -3.98 15.63 -21.79
CA LYS A 101 -3.16 14.68 -21.04
C LYS A 101 -3.66 14.64 -19.60
N VAL A 102 -3.80 13.45 -19.02
CA VAL A 102 -4.31 13.30 -17.64
C VAL A 102 -3.19 13.27 -16.62
N PHE A 103 -2.08 12.58 -16.90
CA PHE A 103 -1.01 12.34 -15.94
C PHE A 103 0.33 12.98 -16.36
N GLY A 104 1.21 13.19 -15.38
CA GLY A 104 2.55 13.74 -15.59
C GLY A 104 2.57 15.27 -15.76
N GLU A 105 3.71 15.79 -16.24
CA GLU A 105 3.89 17.21 -16.52
C GLU A 105 2.81 17.72 -17.50
N ASP A 106 2.25 18.90 -17.23
CA ASP A 106 1.11 19.51 -17.94
C ASP A 106 -0.19 18.69 -17.94
N GLY A 107 -0.27 17.66 -17.09
CA GLY A 107 -1.48 16.87 -16.87
C GLY A 107 -2.50 17.55 -15.96
N PHE A 108 -3.45 16.75 -15.48
CA PHE A 108 -4.44 17.20 -14.50
C PHE A 108 -3.81 17.37 -13.13
N LEU A 109 -4.37 18.28 -12.32
CA LEU A 109 -4.03 18.41 -10.91
C LEU A 109 -4.57 17.19 -10.16
N GLY A 110 -3.76 16.62 -9.26
CA GLY A 110 -4.18 15.51 -8.38
C GLY A 110 -4.42 15.99 -6.96
N ASP A 111 -5.39 15.38 -6.26
CA ASP A 111 -5.67 15.64 -4.83
C ASP A 111 -4.64 14.92 -3.92
N GLY A 112 -3.34 15.15 -4.15
CA GLY A 112 -2.25 14.63 -3.32
C GLY A 112 -1.36 13.61 -4.04
N ASN A 113 -1.82 12.38 -4.21
CA ASN A 113 -0.98 11.28 -4.70
C ASN A 113 -0.81 11.28 -6.23
N THR A 114 0.38 10.85 -6.69
CA THR A 114 0.67 10.63 -8.11
C THR A 114 0.05 9.32 -8.60
N LEU A 115 -0.07 9.17 -9.93
CA LEU A 115 -0.54 7.92 -10.53
C LEU A 115 0.31 6.71 -10.07
N ASP A 116 1.64 6.85 -10.13
CA ASP A 116 2.57 5.78 -9.77
C ASP A 116 2.40 5.37 -8.30
N TRP A 117 2.24 6.35 -7.40
CA TRP A 117 1.93 6.07 -6.00
C TRP A 117 0.62 5.28 -5.90
N THR A 118 -0.46 5.74 -6.54
CA THR A 118 -1.76 5.05 -6.48
C THR A 118 -1.70 3.62 -7.02
N LEU A 119 -1.04 3.40 -8.17
CA LEU A 119 -0.92 2.08 -8.78
C LEU A 119 -0.03 1.14 -7.95
N SER A 120 1.04 1.65 -7.35
CA SER A 120 1.95 0.86 -6.51
C SER A 120 1.31 0.48 -5.16
N SER A 121 0.52 1.37 -4.56
CA SER A 121 -0.23 1.12 -3.33
C SER A 121 -1.42 0.18 -3.53
N ALA A 122 -1.93 0.04 -4.76
CA ALA A 122 -3.05 -0.85 -5.08
C ALA A 122 -2.65 -2.33 -5.19
N VAL A 123 -1.36 -2.61 -5.39
CA VAL A 123 -0.84 -3.99 -5.51
C VAL A 123 -1.07 -4.74 -4.21
N GLY A 124 -1.74 -5.89 -4.29
CA GLY A 124 -2.03 -6.72 -3.11
C GLY A 124 -3.20 -6.23 -2.24
N GLN A 125 -3.90 -5.15 -2.63
CA GLN A 125 -5.16 -4.73 -2.02
C GLN A 125 -6.34 -5.43 -2.71
N GLU A 126 -7.15 -6.19 -1.97
CA GLU A 126 -8.24 -7.02 -2.51
C GLU A 126 -9.27 -6.20 -3.28
N THR A 127 -9.65 -5.04 -2.74
CA THR A 127 -10.63 -4.15 -3.39
C THR A 127 -10.06 -3.39 -4.59
N GLN A 128 -8.75 -3.47 -4.84
CA GLN A 128 -8.05 -2.75 -5.91
C GLN A 128 -7.35 -3.68 -6.91
N LYS A 129 -7.75 -4.97 -6.96
CA LYS A 129 -7.35 -5.92 -8.02
C LYS A 129 -7.55 -5.34 -9.41
N THR A 130 -8.68 -4.67 -9.59
CA THR A 130 -9.01 -3.88 -10.77
C THR A 130 -9.47 -2.51 -10.30
N ILE A 131 -8.80 -1.47 -10.78
CA ILE A 131 -9.24 -0.08 -10.58
C ILE A 131 -10.17 0.29 -11.73
N GLN A 132 -11.31 0.89 -11.41
CA GLN A 132 -12.16 1.50 -12.42
C GLN A 132 -11.73 2.96 -12.62
N VAL A 133 -11.41 3.32 -13.84
CA VAL A 133 -11.19 4.70 -14.24
C VAL A 133 -12.51 5.28 -14.70
N LYS A 134 -12.93 6.39 -14.08
CA LYS A 134 -14.15 7.14 -14.45
C LYS A 134 -13.75 8.52 -14.93
N VAL A 135 -14.04 8.83 -16.18
CA VAL A 135 -13.88 10.18 -16.75
C VAL A 135 -15.23 10.86 -16.74
N GLY A 136 -15.28 12.10 -16.26
CA GLY A 136 -16.51 12.87 -16.24
C GLY A 136 -16.27 14.36 -16.41
N LEU A 137 -17.35 15.08 -16.73
CA LEU A 137 -17.38 16.53 -16.78
C LEU A 137 -18.61 17.00 -16.00
N TYR A 138 -18.39 17.75 -14.92
CA TYR A 138 -19.48 18.40 -14.19
C TYR A 138 -19.33 19.92 -14.19
N VAL A 139 -20.45 20.58 -13.92
CA VAL A 139 -20.52 22.00 -13.60
C VAL A 139 -21.18 22.20 -12.26
N ALA A 140 -20.82 23.27 -11.57
CA ALA A 140 -21.54 23.75 -10.42
C ALA A 140 -21.68 25.26 -10.49
N GLU A 141 -22.89 25.77 -10.30
CA GLU A 141 -23.19 27.20 -10.32
C GLU A 141 -22.56 27.88 -9.10
N GLU A 142 -22.02 29.08 -9.27
CA GLU A 142 -21.53 29.89 -8.15
C GLU A 142 -22.73 30.49 -7.39
N THR A 143 -22.88 30.11 -6.13
CA THR A 143 -23.97 30.58 -5.25
C THR A 143 -23.53 31.66 -4.27
N GLY A 144 -22.24 32.00 -4.26
CA GLY A 144 -21.60 33.00 -3.42
C GLY A 144 -20.09 33.02 -3.64
N TYR A 145 -19.34 33.94 -3.01
CA TYR A 145 -17.90 34.04 -3.21
C TYR A 145 -17.20 32.70 -2.89
N ARG A 146 -16.71 32.01 -3.92
CA ARG A 146 -16.11 30.65 -3.84
C ARG A 146 -17.04 29.59 -3.22
N GLN A 147 -18.34 29.81 -3.29
CA GLN A 147 -19.37 28.85 -2.88
C GLN A 147 -20.09 28.34 -4.12
N TYR A 148 -20.22 27.02 -4.24
CA TYR A 148 -20.82 26.40 -5.41
C TYR A 148 -22.02 25.54 -5.01
N GLY A 149 -23.06 25.60 -5.83
CA GLY A 149 -24.28 24.82 -5.69
C GLY A 149 -24.10 23.35 -6.06
N GLN A 150 -25.21 22.70 -6.36
CA GLN A 150 -25.22 21.28 -6.71
C GLN A 150 -24.42 20.99 -7.99
N ARG A 151 -23.64 19.91 -7.98
CA ARG A 151 -22.91 19.43 -9.15
C ARG A 151 -23.88 18.79 -10.15
N VAL A 152 -23.79 19.20 -11.41
CA VAL A 152 -24.55 18.65 -12.54
C VAL A 152 -23.57 18.07 -13.55
N ASN A 153 -23.69 16.77 -13.86
CA ASN A 153 -22.88 16.16 -14.92
C ASN A 153 -23.38 16.68 -16.29
N LEU A 154 -22.50 17.30 -17.05
CA LEU A 154 -22.84 17.80 -18.39
C LEU A 154 -22.87 16.69 -19.44
N LEU A 155 -22.07 15.65 -19.23
CA LEU A 155 -21.94 14.49 -20.09
C LEU A 155 -22.03 13.24 -19.23
N GLU A 156 -22.59 12.18 -19.81
CA GLU A 156 -22.55 10.86 -19.20
C GLU A 156 -21.08 10.47 -18.95
N PRO A 157 -20.69 10.14 -17.71
CA PRO A 157 -19.35 9.70 -17.41
C PRO A 157 -19.03 8.41 -18.18
N MET A 158 -17.80 8.31 -18.69
CA MET A 158 -17.31 7.08 -19.27
C MET A 158 -16.45 6.33 -18.25
N THR A 159 -16.52 5.02 -18.24
CA THR A 159 -15.73 4.15 -17.38
C THR A 159 -14.98 3.08 -18.16
N PHE A 160 -13.80 2.73 -17.69
CA PHE A 160 -13.04 1.57 -18.15
C PHE A 160 -12.24 0.99 -16.98
N ASN A 161 -11.69 -0.20 -17.15
CA ASN A 161 -11.08 -0.99 -16.10
C ASN A 161 -9.58 -1.12 -16.31
N VAL A 162 -8.83 -1.11 -15.20
CA VAL A 162 -7.37 -1.27 -15.20
C VAL A 162 -7.02 -2.38 -14.22
N PRO A 163 -6.76 -3.60 -14.70
CA PRO A 163 -6.24 -4.67 -13.87
C PRO A 163 -4.88 -4.29 -13.28
N ILE A 164 -4.75 -4.34 -11.97
CA ILE A 164 -3.55 -3.93 -11.23
C ILE A 164 -2.67 -5.12 -10.91
N TRP A 165 -3.26 -6.18 -10.37
CA TRP A 165 -2.56 -7.38 -9.95
C TRP A 165 -3.49 -8.59 -10.09
N ASP A 166 -2.92 -9.77 -10.35
CA ASP A 166 -3.70 -10.98 -10.56
C ASP A 166 -4.04 -11.66 -9.22
N ALA A 167 -5.12 -12.43 -9.16
CA ALA A 167 -5.55 -13.04 -7.90
C ALA A 167 -4.56 -14.05 -7.30
N LYS A 168 -3.57 -14.51 -8.07
CA LYS A 168 -2.67 -15.59 -7.68
C LYS A 168 -1.32 -15.10 -7.22
N ASN A 169 -0.71 -14.11 -7.85
CA ASN A 169 0.68 -13.73 -7.61
C ASN A 169 0.83 -12.24 -7.37
N VAL A 170 1.56 -11.90 -6.32
CA VAL A 170 1.98 -10.54 -6.02
C VAL A 170 3.51 -10.51 -6.02
N THR A 171 4.10 -9.76 -6.93
CA THR A 171 5.53 -9.44 -6.86
C THR A 171 5.77 -8.49 -5.70
N MET A 172 6.79 -8.79 -4.90
CA MET A 172 7.27 -7.99 -3.77
C MET A 172 8.71 -7.53 -4.05
N PRO A 173 8.92 -6.48 -4.87
CA PRO A 173 10.25 -6.04 -5.28
C PRO A 173 11.21 -5.76 -4.12
N PHE A 174 10.73 -5.21 -2.99
CA PHE A 174 11.61 -4.89 -1.86
C PHE A 174 12.09 -6.14 -1.10
N LEU A 175 11.40 -7.27 -1.28
CA LEU A 175 11.89 -8.55 -0.80
C LEU A 175 12.63 -9.32 -1.88
N GLU A 176 12.64 -8.89 -3.15
CA GLU A 176 13.04 -9.70 -4.30
C GLU A 176 12.29 -11.05 -4.41
N LEU A 177 11.00 -11.06 -4.04
CA LEU A 177 10.17 -12.26 -4.03
C LEU A 177 8.89 -12.10 -4.86
N ALA A 178 8.24 -13.23 -5.13
CA ALA A 178 6.83 -13.28 -5.50
C ALA A 178 6.07 -14.14 -4.49
N ILE A 179 4.85 -13.72 -4.16
CA ILE A 179 3.99 -14.43 -3.21
C ILE A 179 2.77 -14.99 -3.94
N ASP A 180 2.46 -16.27 -3.70
CA ASP A 180 1.19 -16.87 -4.11
C ASP A 180 0.07 -16.47 -3.14
N LYS A 181 -0.76 -15.52 -3.55
CA LYS A 181 -1.83 -14.97 -2.73
C LYS A 181 -3.06 -15.88 -2.61
N THR A 182 -3.11 -17.02 -3.30
CA THR A 182 -4.25 -17.94 -3.18
C THR A 182 -4.48 -18.43 -1.74
N ASN A 183 -3.41 -18.45 -0.94
CA ASN A 183 -3.44 -18.93 0.44
C ASN A 183 -3.39 -17.80 1.47
N ILE A 184 -3.31 -16.53 1.07
CA ILE A 184 -3.23 -15.40 1.99
C ILE A 184 -4.52 -14.60 1.91
N ALA A 185 -5.34 -14.75 2.95
CA ALA A 185 -6.54 -13.94 3.11
C ALA A 185 -6.16 -12.51 3.55
N GLY A 186 -6.67 -11.50 2.83
CA GLY A 186 -6.59 -10.10 3.25
C GLY A 186 -5.65 -9.21 2.43
N ASP A 187 -5.47 -7.99 2.91
CA ASP A 187 -4.75 -6.94 2.20
C ASP A 187 -3.26 -7.00 2.51
N MET A 188 -2.45 -6.75 1.49
CA MET A 188 -1.02 -6.52 1.63
C MET A 188 -0.80 -5.02 1.45
N ASP A 189 -0.51 -4.32 2.54
CA ASP A 189 -0.17 -2.90 2.48
C ASP A 189 1.29 -2.78 2.02
N THR A 190 1.47 -2.26 0.81
CA THR A 190 2.79 -2.03 0.22
C THR A 190 3.43 -0.73 0.71
N LYS A 191 2.85 -0.08 1.73
CA LYS A 191 3.41 1.12 2.34
C LYS A 191 4.81 0.87 2.88
N GLN A 192 5.68 1.80 2.51
CA GLN A 192 6.97 2.01 3.14
C GLN A 192 6.76 2.19 4.65
N ASN A 193 7.33 1.30 5.45
CA ASN A 193 7.51 1.55 6.88
C ASN A 193 8.66 2.55 7.05
N GLY A 194 8.33 3.81 7.30
CA GLY A 194 9.29 4.89 7.51
C GLY A 194 8.84 6.23 6.94
N MET A 195 9.50 7.32 7.34
CA MET A 195 9.28 8.63 6.71
C MET A 195 9.77 8.60 5.26
N LEU A 196 8.89 8.97 4.31
CA LEU A 196 9.24 9.20 2.90
C LEU A 196 10.50 10.08 2.82
N GLY A 197 11.56 9.58 2.19
CA GLY A 197 12.78 10.35 1.91
C GLY A 197 13.94 10.24 2.91
N ARG A 198 13.91 9.33 3.91
CA ARG A 198 15.12 9.00 4.69
C ARG A 198 15.87 7.81 4.11
N GLU A 199 17.14 8.02 3.76
CA GLU A 199 18.04 6.99 3.19
C GLU A 199 18.25 5.75 4.09
N GLY A 200 17.91 5.85 5.38
CA GLY A 200 18.04 4.77 6.37
C GLY A 200 16.79 3.92 6.60
N THR A 201 15.70 4.09 5.85
CA THR A 201 14.50 3.24 6.03
C THR A 201 14.64 1.97 5.21
N GLU A 202 14.79 0.82 5.87
CA GLU A 202 14.68 -0.47 5.19
C GLU A 202 13.25 -0.66 4.70
N ILE A 203 13.11 -0.99 3.41
CA ILE A 203 11.82 -1.08 2.76
C ILE A 203 11.30 -2.51 2.95
N GLY A 204 10.12 -2.64 3.54
CA GLY A 204 9.41 -3.89 3.72
C GLY A 204 7.92 -3.72 3.51
N TYR A 205 7.17 -4.78 3.77
CA TYR A 205 5.72 -4.83 3.60
C TYR A 205 5.06 -4.96 4.96
N GLN A 206 3.95 -4.25 5.14
CA GLN A 206 3.04 -4.46 6.25
C GLN A 206 1.84 -5.24 5.73
N LEU A 207 1.52 -6.36 6.37
CA LEU A 207 0.44 -7.23 5.97
C LEU A 207 -0.66 -7.21 7.04
N SER A 208 -1.91 -7.18 6.57
CA SER A 208 -3.07 -7.22 7.44
C SER A 208 -4.08 -8.21 6.89
N GLU A 209 -4.31 -9.29 7.62
CA GLU A 209 -5.54 -10.05 7.42
C GLU A 209 -6.70 -9.28 8.07
N LYS A 210 -7.79 -9.06 7.31
CA LYS A 210 -8.91 -8.20 7.71
C LYS A 210 -9.40 -8.54 9.13
N GLY A 211 -9.13 -7.63 10.08
CA GLY A 211 -9.59 -7.73 11.46
C GLY A 211 -8.84 -8.73 12.35
N LYS A 212 -7.70 -9.29 11.91
CA LYS A 212 -6.97 -10.32 12.67
C LYS A 212 -5.60 -9.85 13.16
N ILE A 213 -4.62 -9.63 12.28
CA ILE A 213 -3.21 -9.39 12.70
C ILE A 213 -2.50 -8.45 11.74
N TRP A 214 -1.74 -7.50 12.30
CA TRP A 214 -0.69 -6.78 11.57
C TRP A 214 0.65 -7.51 11.74
N TYR A 215 1.22 -7.95 10.62
CA TYR A 215 2.56 -8.51 10.57
C TYR A 215 3.37 -7.83 9.47
N THR A 216 4.66 -8.07 9.47
CA THR A 216 5.59 -7.42 8.56
C THR A 216 6.51 -8.44 7.91
N ALA A 217 6.96 -8.11 6.70
CA ALA A 217 7.99 -8.85 5.98
C ALA A 217 9.04 -7.87 5.45
N PHE A 218 10.31 -8.10 5.77
CA PHE A 218 11.45 -7.26 5.41
C PHE A 218 12.59 -8.09 4.84
N ALA A 219 13.44 -7.46 4.03
CA ALA A 219 14.70 -8.02 3.56
C ALA A 219 15.85 -7.08 3.96
N LEU A 220 16.83 -7.58 4.69
CA LEU A 220 18.06 -6.86 5.01
C LEU A 220 19.16 -7.27 4.04
N ASN A 221 19.84 -6.28 3.45
CA ASN A 221 20.90 -6.50 2.49
C ASN A 221 22.28 -6.40 3.15
N SER A 222 23.10 -7.45 3.01
CA SER A 222 24.45 -7.50 3.55
C SER A 222 25.44 -6.52 2.89
N ASP A 223 25.11 -5.96 1.72
CA ASP A 223 25.89 -4.85 1.13
C ASP A 223 25.72 -3.55 1.96
N LYS A 224 24.56 -3.35 2.60
CA LYS A 224 24.32 -2.21 3.52
C LYS A 224 24.81 -2.51 4.94
N TYR A 225 24.72 -3.78 5.35
CA TYR A 225 25.18 -4.25 6.66
C TYR A 225 26.21 -5.36 6.47
N PRO A 226 27.50 -5.02 6.25
CA PRO A 226 28.55 -6.00 5.93
C PRO A 226 28.62 -7.15 6.93
N GLY A 227 28.63 -8.38 6.41
CA GLY A 227 28.72 -9.61 7.21
C GLY A 227 27.39 -10.13 7.77
N LEU A 228 26.30 -9.40 7.55
CA LEU A 228 24.96 -9.78 8.01
C LEU A 228 24.45 -11.02 7.26
N ASN A 229 23.95 -11.98 8.02
CA ASN A 229 23.29 -13.20 7.56
C ASN A 229 22.20 -13.58 8.59
N ALA A 230 21.40 -14.62 8.31
CA ALA A 230 20.31 -15.03 9.20
C ALA A 230 20.71 -15.23 10.66
N LYS A 231 21.92 -15.76 10.92
CA LYS A 231 22.43 -15.95 12.29
C LYS A 231 22.79 -14.64 12.95
N GLU A 232 23.50 -13.75 12.25
CA GLU A 232 23.88 -12.44 12.80
C GLU A 232 22.65 -11.56 13.07
N VAL A 233 21.62 -11.62 12.22
CA VAL A 233 20.35 -10.91 12.45
C VAL A 233 19.59 -11.47 13.65
N ALA A 234 19.57 -12.80 13.81
CA ALA A 234 18.96 -13.44 14.97
C ALA A 234 19.69 -13.07 16.27
N ASP A 235 21.03 -13.08 16.24
CA ASP A 235 21.86 -12.66 17.36
C ASP A 235 21.59 -11.20 17.74
N ASP A 236 21.52 -10.31 16.74
CA ASP A 236 21.17 -8.91 16.97
C ASP A 236 19.79 -8.73 17.60
N PHE A 237 18.77 -9.38 17.02
CA PHE A 237 17.39 -9.30 17.49
C PHE A 237 17.26 -9.70 18.96
N ILE A 238 17.85 -10.83 19.36
CA ILE A 238 17.64 -11.38 20.69
C ILE A 238 18.35 -10.55 21.76
N HIS A 239 19.51 -9.98 21.43
CA HIS A 239 20.22 -9.06 22.32
C HIS A 239 19.51 -7.71 22.43
N ALA A 240 19.07 -7.12 21.30
CA ALA A 240 18.27 -5.91 21.31
C ALA A 240 16.96 -6.10 22.09
N GLY A 241 16.21 -7.17 21.83
CA GLY A 241 14.97 -7.49 22.55
C GLY A 241 15.20 -7.68 24.05
N THR A 242 16.30 -8.32 24.44
CA THR A 242 16.66 -8.51 25.86
C THR A 242 17.07 -7.19 26.52
N TYR A 243 17.79 -6.31 25.81
CA TYR A 243 18.10 -4.97 26.29
C TYR A 243 16.81 -4.20 26.62
N TYR A 244 15.92 -4.09 25.64
CA TYR A 244 14.70 -3.30 25.77
C TYR A 244 13.73 -3.88 26.80
N ALA A 245 13.60 -5.21 26.89
CA ALA A 245 12.76 -5.86 27.91
C ALA A 245 13.21 -5.57 29.35
N ASN A 246 14.45 -5.11 29.54
CA ASN A 246 15.08 -4.86 30.83
C ASN A 246 15.63 -3.43 30.97
N TYR A 247 15.26 -2.50 30.08
CA TYR A 247 15.83 -1.14 30.01
C TYR A 247 15.89 -0.42 31.37
N ASN A 248 14.81 -0.44 32.16
CA ASN A 248 14.76 0.21 33.48
C ASN A 248 15.56 -0.50 34.59
N GLN A 249 16.16 -1.66 34.31
CA GLN A 249 16.96 -2.45 35.27
C GLN A 249 18.46 -2.37 34.95
N MET A 250 18.81 -1.81 33.79
CA MET A 250 20.17 -1.69 33.30
C MET A 250 20.72 -0.30 33.68
N ASN A 251 21.06 -0.11 34.97
CA ASN A 251 21.69 1.12 35.45
C ASN A 251 23.16 1.20 34.98
N ASP A 252 23.41 1.83 33.84
CA ASP A 252 24.73 2.18 33.26
C ASP A 252 25.74 1.04 33.04
N LYS A 253 25.31 -0.22 33.15
CA LYS A 253 26.16 -1.39 32.92
C LYS A 253 25.93 -1.92 31.50
N ARG A 254 27.02 -2.20 30.77
CA ARG A 254 26.95 -2.99 29.53
C ARG A 254 26.22 -4.30 29.83
N PRO A 255 25.01 -4.51 29.29
CA PRO A 255 24.16 -5.60 29.74
C PRO A 255 24.63 -6.95 29.22
N PHE A 256 25.45 -6.94 28.17
CA PHE A 256 26.01 -8.12 27.55
C PHE A 256 27.52 -7.91 27.45
N LYS A 257 28.28 -8.90 27.90
CA LYS A 257 29.75 -8.84 27.87
C LYS A 257 30.30 -9.01 26.44
N ASP A 258 29.59 -9.78 25.62
CA ASP A 258 30.09 -10.31 24.35
C ASP A 258 29.30 -9.82 23.12
N TYR A 259 28.27 -9.00 23.31
CA TYR A 259 27.48 -8.41 22.22
C TYR A 259 27.81 -6.93 22.02
N ASP A 260 28.17 -6.60 20.79
CA ASP A 260 28.46 -5.23 20.36
C ASP A 260 27.18 -4.56 19.85
N ILE A 261 26.47 -3.88 20.75
CA ILE A 261 25.25 -3.13 20.44
C ILE A 261 25.46 -2.04 19.37
N GLY A 262 26.71 -1.62 19.14
CA GLY A 262 27.06 -0.64 18.11
C GLY A 262 27.32 -1.27 16.74
N LYS A 263 27.58 -2.59 16.67
CA LYS A 263 27.90 -3.28 15.42
C LYS A 263 26.68 -3.43 14.51
N TYR A 264 25.50 -3.63 15.09
CA TYR A 264 24.26 -3.87 14.35
C TYR A 264 23.10 -3.06 14.95
N THR A 265 22.97 -1.80 14.58
CA THR A 265 21.80 -0.99 14.95
C THR A 265 20.67 -1.21 13.95
N LEU A 266 20.15 -2.44 13.87
CA LEU A 266 19.06 -2.75 12.94
C LEU A 266 17.78 -2.01 13.36
N PRO A 267 16.94 -1.58 12.40
CA PRO A 267 15.79 -0.72 12.66
C PRO A 267 14.59 -1.50 13.21
N TRP A 268 14.77 -2.23 14.31
CA TRP A 268 13.76 -3.12 14.90
C TRP A 268 12.44 -2.40 15.22
N ASP A 269 12.48 -1.12 15.60
CA ASP A 269 11.26 -0.35 15.81
C ASP A 269 10.40 -0.26 14.55
N HIS A 270 11.02 -0.04 13.38
CA HIS A 270 10.34 0.00 12.09
C HIS A 270 9.91 -1.40 11.62
N ILE A 271 10.64 -2.43 12.03
CA ILE A 271 10.35 -3.81 11.62
C ILE A 271 9.14 -4.36 12.40
N ASN A 272 9.09 -4.17 13.71
CA ASN A 272 8.10 -4.84 14.56
C ASN A 272 7.68 -4.07 15.82
N ASN A 273 8.05 -2.79 15.93
CA ASN A 273 7.77 -1.93 17.10
C ASN A 273 8.40 -2.44 18.41
N LEU A 274 9.54 -3.14 18.33
CA LEU A 274 10.23 -3.70 19.50
C LEU A 274 10.79 -2.63 20.45
N LEU A 275 11.21 -1.47 19.93
CA LEU A 275 11.96 -0.48 20.70
C LEU A 275 11.07 0.55 21.42
N ASP A 276 9.79 0.24 21.60
CA ASP A 276 8.87 1.05 22.40
C ASP A 276 9.03 0.72 23.89
N SER A 277 9.51 1.69 24.65
CA SER A 277 9.74 1.60 26.11
C SER A 277 8.55 1.13 26.95
N LYS A 278 7.33 1.14 26.42
CA LYS A 278 6.12 0.65 27.10
C LYS A 278 5.82 -0.82 26.84
N ASN A 279 6.48 -1.46 25.89
CA ASN A 279 6.25 -2.85 25.54
C ASN A 279 7.52 -3.68 25.75
N ARG A 280 7.33 -4.98 25.95
CA ARG A 280 8.45 -5.93 25.98
C ARG A 280 8.04 -7.31 25.51
N LEU A 281 9.05 -8.08 25.12
CA LEU A 281 8.96 -9.52 24.91
C LEU A 281 9.13 -10.23 26.26
N SER A 282 8.06 -10.86 26.77
CA SER A 282 8.00 -11.33 28.17
C SER A 282 9.09 -12.36 28.48
N LYS A 283 9.38 -13.30 27.56
CA LYS A 283 10.44 -14.31 27.75
C LYS A 283 11.85 -13.75 27.86
N LEU A 284 12.10 -12.51 27.42
CA LEU A 284 13.41 -11.85 27.50
C LEU A 284 13.59 -11.01 28.77
N SER A 285 12.53 -10.83 29.56
CA SER A 285 12.60 -10.12 30.84
C SER A 285 13.23 -10.97 31.92
N TYR A 286 14.24 -10.45 32.63
CA TYR A 286 14.86 -11.13 33.77
C TYR A 286 13.90 -11.34 34.95
N ARG A 287 12.79 -10.58 35.01
CA ARG A 287 11.76 -10.76 36.04
C ARG A 287 10.91 -12.00 35.78
N VAL A 288 10.65 -12.29 34.50
CA VAL A 288 9.83 -13.41 34.07
C VAL A 288 10.70 -14.66 33.90
N ASN A 289 11.87 -14.51 33.28
CA ASN A 289 12.80 -15.59 33.00
C ASN A 289 14.21 -15.24 33.49
N LYS A 290 14.47 -15.53 34.77
CA LYS A 290 15.78 -15.28 35.41
C LYS A 290 16.94 -16.01 34.72
N ALA A 291 16.68 -17.14 34.06
CA ALA A 291 17.71 -17.94 33.39
C ALA A 291 18.35 -17.19 32.21
N VAL A 292 17.61 -16.28 31.56
CA VAL A 292 18.09 -15.48 30.41
C VAL A 292 19.34 -14.67 30.76
N LYS A 293 19.46 -14.22 32.01
CA LYS A 293 20.57 -13.37 32.46
C LYS A 293 21.94 -14.02 32.28
N ASN A 294 22.01 -15.35 32.37
CA ASN A 294 23.26 -16.10 32.34
C ASN A 294 23.32 -17.12 31.18
N SER A 295 22.35 -17.11 30.28
CA SER A 295 22.29 -18.02 29.14
C SER A 295 22.90 -17.41 27.89
N ASN A 296 23.40 -18.24 26.98
CA ASN A 296 23.57 -17.82 25.59
C ASN A 296 22.19 -17.57 24.98
N LEU A 297 21.88 -16.31 24.64
CA LEU A 297 20.56 -15.90 24.15
C LEU A 297 20.17 -16.57 22.84
N MET A 298 21.13 -16.95 22.00
CA MET A 298 20.84 -17.66 20.76
C MET A 298 20.17 -19.02 20.97
N ASN A 299 20.32 -19.63 22.15
CA ASN A 299 19.63 -20.88 22.50
C ASN A 299 18.12 -20.68 22.70
N MET A 300 17.62 -19.44 22.71
CA MET A 300 16.19 -19.14 22.80
C MET A 300 15.47 -19.29 21.46
N PHE A 301 16.20 -19.34 20.35
CA PHE A 301 15.63 -19.61 19.04
C PHE A 301 15.43 -21.10 18.80
N GLU A 302 14.35 -21.41 18.09
CA GLU A 302 14.19 -22.67 17.40
C GLU A 302 14.87 -22.57 16.03
N THR A 303 15.75 -23.51 15.69
CA THR A 303 16.27 -23.63 14.32
C THR A 303 15.20 -24.24 13.43
N VAL A 304 14.84 -23.56 12.34
CA VAL A 304 13.73 -23.98 11.48
C VAL A 304 14.18 -24.16 10.03
N THR A 305 13.45 -25.00 9.31
CA THR A 305 13.46 -25.05 7.85
C THR A 305 12.02 -25.02 7.37
N ILE A 306 11.62 -23.91 6.76
CA ILE A 306 10.24 -23.69 6.31
C ILE A 306 10.27 -23.24 4.84
N ASN A 307 9.43 -23.86 4.01
CA ASN A 307 9.48 -23.68 2.56
C ASN A 307 10.93 -23.79 2.01
N GLY A 308 11.74 -24.70 2.57
CA GLY A 308 13.15 -24.91 2.21
C GLY A 308 14.13 -23.78 2.55
N MET A 309 13.70 -22.69 3.19
CA MET A 309 14.56 -21.66 3.75
C MET A 309 14.97 -22.05 5.17
N LYS A 310 16.27 -21.96 5.48
CA LYS A 310 16.79 -22.23 6.83
C LYS A 310 16.84 -20.93 7.64
N GLY A 311 16.73 -21.05 8.96
CA GLY A 311 16.88 -19.89 9.82
C GLY A 311 16.42 -20.15 11.25
N TYR A 312 15.87 -19.12 11.87
CA TYR A 312 15.57 -19.06 13.29
C TYR A 312 14.15 -18.55 13.53
N ALA A 313 13.44 -19.16 14.46
CA ALA A 313 12.12 -18.75 14.91
C ALA A 313 12.11 -18.46 16.41
N PHE A 314 11.47 -17.37 16.81
CA PHE A 314 11.28 -17.02 18.22
C PHE A 314 9.81 -16.67 18.49
N LYS A 315 9.27 -17.22 19.58
CA LYS A 315 7.84 -17.15 19.93
C LYS A 315 7.70 -16.81 21.41
N THR A 316 6.94 -15.77 21.72
CA THR A 316 6.73 -15.28 23.10
C THR A 316 5.41 -14.53 23.23
N ASN A 317 4.94 -14.35 24.46
CA ASN A 317 3.98 -13.32 24.78
C ASN A 317 4.66 -11.95 24.85
N THR A 318 3.84 -10.90 24.79
CA THR A 318 4.25 -9.52 25.00
C THR A 318 3.56 -8.97 26.24
N ASP A 319 4.24 -8.05 26.94
CA ASP A 319 3.64 -7.29 28.04
C ASP A 319 3.69 -5.80 27.71
N GLU A 320 2.71 -5.05 28.20
CA GLU A 320 2.72 -3.59 28.18
C GLU A 320 2.73 -3.01 29.60
N ARG A 321 3.08 -1.73 29.70
CA ARG A 321 2.94 -0.92 30.91
C ARG A 321 2.34 0.44 30.56
N GLU A 322 1.70 1.09 31.52
CA GLU A 322 1.00 2.35 31.30
C GLU A 322 1.94 3.49 30.85
N HIS A 323 3.11 3.60 31.49
CA HIS A 323 4.14 4.59 31.17
C HIS A 323 5.55 4.06 31.44
N ILE A 324 6.60 4.75 30.96
CA ILE A 324 8.00 4.31 31.03
C ILE A 324 8.52 4.05 32.45
N ASN A 325 7.91 4.66 33.47
CA ASN A 325 8.28 4.47 34.88
C ASN A 325 7.38 3.49 35.63
N ALA A 326 6.34 2.94 34.98
CA ALA A 326 5.44 2.00 35.62
C ALA A 326 6.17 0.67 35.89
N THR A 327 5.94 0.12 37.08
CA THR A 327 6.53 -1.15 37.54
C THR A 327 5.71 -2.36 37.11
N ASP A 328 4.41 -2.13 36.90
CA ASP A 328 3.44 -3.17 36.63
C ASP A 328 3.36 -3.40 35.13
N TRP A 329 3.40 -4.68 34.77
CA TRP A 329 3.36 -5.14 33.40
C TRP A 329 2.14 -6.03 33.22
N THR A 330 1.33 -5.73 32.22
CA THR A 330 0.12 -6.46 31.89
C THR A 330 0.32 -7.23 30.58
N PRO A 331 -0.17 -8.47 30.45
CA PRO A 331 -0.09 -9.20 29.19
C PRO A 331 -0.76 -8.42 28.04
N LYS A 332 -0.07 -8.30 26.91
CA LYS A 332 -0.51 -7.53 25.73
C LYS A 332 -0.38 -8.29 24.41
N GLY A 333 -0.62 -9.60 24.46
CA GLY A 333 -0.74 -10.43 23.28
C GLY A 333 0.50 -11.27 22.99
N ASN A 334 0.74 -11.50 21.70
CA ASN A 334 1.66 -12.54 21.24
C ASN A 334 2.60 -12.02 20.15
N PHE A 335 3.80 -12.56 20.15
CA PHE A 335 4.86 -12.19 19.22
C PHE A 335 5.53 -13.42 18.64
N VAL A 336 5.65 -13.41 17.31
CA VAL A 336 6.39 -14.40 16.54
C VAL A 336 7.28 -13.69 15.54
N ILE A 337 8.52 -14.15 15.40
CA ILE A 337 9.46 -13.71 14.38
C ILE A 337 10.15 -14.93 13.74
N TYR A 338 10.30 -14.85 12.43
CA TYR A 338 11.10 -15.72 11.59
C TYR A 338 12.23 -14.89 10.96
N ILE A 339 13.46 -15.37 11.08
CA ILE A 339 14.65 -14.79 10.45
C ILE A 339 15.25 -15.88 9.57
N LEU A 340 15.11 -15.72 8.26
CA LEU A 340 15.34 -16.78 7.27
C LEU A 340 16.38 -16.35 6.24
N GLU A 341 17.15 -17.32 5.74
CA GLU A 341 17.91 -17.19 4.52
C GLU A 341 16.97 -16.89 3.35
N HIS A 342 17.33 -15.93 2.50
CA HIS A 342 16.56 -15.67 1.29
C HIS A 342 16.66 -16.86 0.32
N PRO A 343 15.56 -17.30 -0.32
CA PRO A 343 15.53 -18.53 -1.10
C PRO A 343 16.41 -18.47 -2.36
N THR A 344 16.66 -17.27 -2.89
CA THR A 344 17.34 -17.08 -4.19
C THR A 344 18.49 -16.07 -4.17
N ASN A 345 18.65 -15.28 -3.10
CA ASN A 345 19.61 -14.17 -3.06
C ASN A 345 20.40 -14.20 -1.74
N PRO A 346 21.62 -14.76 -1.72
CA PRO A 346 22.39 -14.96 -0.49
C PRO A 346 22.81 -13.65 0.20
N LYS A 347 22.67 -12.48 -0.46
CA LYS A 347 22.91 -11.18 0.16
C LYS A 347 21.74 -10.69 1.00
N LEU A 348 20.55 -11.27 0.82
CA LEU A 348 19.35 -10.86 1.54
C LEU A 348 19.09 -11.82 2.70
N THR A 349 18.69 -11.26 3.84
CA THR A 349 18.12 -12.00 4.96
C THR A 349 16.67 -11.56 5.14
N LEU A 350 15.74 -12.52 5.14
CA LEU A 350 14.31 -12.27 5.30
C LEU A 350 13.94 -12.22 6.78
N ILE A 351 13.12 -11.25 7.16
CA ILE A 351 12.53 -11.11 8.48
C ILE A 351 11.02 -11.06 8.31
N ILE A 352 10.32 -12.02 8.91
CA ILE A 352 8.85 -12.03 8.93
C ILE A 352 8.41 -12.04 10.39
N SER A 353 7.73 -10.99 10.85
CA SER A 353 7.37 -10.85 12.28
C SER A 353 6.00 -10.23 12.50
N SER A 354 5.33 -10.61 13.57
CA SER A 354 4.17 -9.87 14.06
C SER A 354 4.63 -8.58 14.76
N SER A 355 3.74 -7.59 14.85
CA SER A 355 3.99 -6.44 15.74
C SER A 355 3.97 -6.86 17.21
N VAL A 356 4.78 -6.22 18.07
CA VAL A 356 4.78 -6.46 19.53
C VAL A 356 3.42 -6.13 20.19
N LYS A 357 2.57 -5.35 19.52
CA LYS A 357 1.24 -4.94 20.01
C LYS A 357 0.08 -5.82 19.51
N ASN A 358 0.34 -7.06 19.09
CA ASN A 358 -0.66 -7.95 18.53
C ASN A 358 -1.49 -8.65 19.63
N ASN A 359 -2.60 -8.04 20.03
CA ASN A 359 -3.43 -8.45 21.18
C ASN A 359 -4.72 -9.21 20.82
N GLY A 360 -4.96 -9.52 19.54
CA GLY A 360 -6.22 -10.11 19.08
C GLY A 360 -6.25 -11.63 18.93
N ASN A 361 -5.10 -12.31 19.00
CA ASN A 361 -4.96 -13.72 18.58
C ASN A 361 -4.04 -14.48 19.51
N THR A 362 -4.12 -15.81 19.49
CA THR A 362 -3.21 -16.69 20.21
C THR A 362 -1.82 -16.72 19.57
N LEU A 363 -0.86 -17.32 20.28
CA LEU A 363 0.49 -17.51 19.77
C LEU A 363 0.48 -18.45 18.56
N GLU A 364 -0.34 -19.50 18.61
CA GLU A 364 -0.50 -20.50 17.55
C GLU A 364 -1.14 -19.89 16.30
N GLU A 365 -2.17 -19.05 16.47
CA GLU A 365 -2.81 -18.32 15.36
C GLU A 365 -1.83 -17.36 14.69
N THR A 366 -1.05 -16.64 15.50
CA THR A 366 -0.02 -15.72 14.99
C THR A 366 1.08 -16.49 14.23
N ASP A 367 1.53 -17.61 14.79
CA ASP A 367 2.53 -18.47 14.17
C ASP A 367 2.04 -19.05 12.83
N ALA A 368 0.83 -19.61 12.81
CA ALA A 368 0.23 -20.19 11.60
C ALA A 368 0.05 -19.16 10.49
N LEU A 369 -0.32 -17.92 10.84
CA LEU A 369 -0.43 -16.84 9.87
C LEU A 369 0.91 -16.52 9.20
N LEU A 370 1.97 -16.35 10.00
CA LEU A 370 3.31 -16.05 9.47
C LEU A 370 3.83 -17.22 8.63
N GLN A 371 3.62 -18.46 9.07
CA GLN A 371 3.98 -19.64 8.28
C GLN A 371 3.21 -19.72 6.95
N THR A 372 1.93 -19.31 6.93
CA THR A 372 1.13 -19.24 5.70
C THR A 372 1.74 -18.28 4.70
N PHE A 373 2.17 -17.10 5.16
CA PHE A 373 2.90 -16.15 4.31
C PHE A 373 4.21 -16.76 3.77
N ILE A 374 5.02 -17.35 4.65
CA ILE A 374 6.34 -17.92 4.28
C ILE A 374 6.19 -19.08 3.28
N ASN A 375 5.20 -19.95 3.47
CA ASN A 375 4.89 -21.06 2.56
C ASN A 375 4.29 -20.58 1.22
N SER A 376 3.81 -19.35 1.15
CA SER A 376 3.31 -18.74 -0.07
C SER A 376 4.43 -18.08 -0.90
N ILE A 377 5.66 -17.97 -0.36
CA ILE A 377 6.81 -17.47 -1.11
C ILE A 377 7.14 -18.43 -2.26
N LYS A 378 7.16 -17.90 -3.48
CA LYS A 378 7.60 -18.62 -4.67
C LYS A 378 9.12 -18.61 -4.78
N LYS A 379 9.67 -19.76 -5.16
CA LYS A 379 11.09 -19.95 -5.41
C LYS A 379 11.45 -19.68 -6.86
#